data_AF-A0A3P5YI00-F1
#
_entry.id   AF-A0A3P5YI00-F1
#
_cell.length_a   1.000
_cell.length_b   1.000
_cell.length_c   1.000
_cell.angle_alpha   90.00
_cell.angle_beta   90.00
_cell.angle_gamma   90.00
#
_symmetry.space_group_name_H-M   'P 1'
#
loop_
_entity.id
_entity.type
_entity.pdbx_description
1 polymer ?
#
loop_
_entity_poly.entity_id
_entity_poly.type
_entity_poly.pdbx_seq_one_letter_code
_entity_poly.pdbx_strand_id
1 'polypeptide(L)'
;MINGMHKARKFSSGCFLRGKFYVLGGRDENDKHLTCGESYDETTNSWELIPDMLKDMTFITPSQSPPLIAVVDDDLYMLETSLNELRVYDINTNIWKKLGVVPVSTNTIFGWGTAFKSMGDRLLVVGSSHSWHRKGIVYSCRPSQAWKEQH
;
A
#
# COMPACT_ATOMS: atom_id res chain seq x y z
N MET A 1 -14.81 -22.76 5.79
CA MET A 1 -14.03 -22.66 4.53
C MET A 1 -14.26 -21.27 3.98
N ILE A 2 -13.20 -20.51 3.70
CA ILE A 2 -13.31 -19.13 3.20
C ILE A 2 -13.64 -19.17 1.70
N ASN A 3 -14.59 -18.36 1.25
CA ASN A 3 -14.93 -18.28 -0.17
C ASN A 3 -13.76 -17.70 -0.99
N GLY A 4 -13.66 -18.12 -2.25
CA GLY A 4 -12.63 -17.61 -3.17
C GLY A 4 -12.83 -16.14 -3.52
N MET A 5 -11.72 -15.44 -3.79
CA MET A 5 -11.72 -14.10 -4.38
C MET A 5 -12.30 -14.11 -5.81
N HIS A 6 -12.76 -12.95 -6.28
CA HIS A 6 -13.28 -12.74 -7.64
C HIS A 6 -12.19 -12.75 -8.70
N LYS A 7 -10.97 -12.31 -8.36
CA LYS A 7 -9.82 -12.30 -9.27
C LYS A 7 -8.70 -13.15 -8.70
N ALA A 8 -8.21 -14.09 -9.51
CA ALA A 8 -6.94 -14.76 -9.25
C ALA A 8 -5.83 -13.71 -9.16
N ARG A 9 -4.99 -13.80 -8.13
CA ARG A 9 -3.89 -12.85 -7.95
C ARG A 9 -2.66 -13.49 -7.30
N LYS A 10 -1.48 -13.05 -7.74
CA LYS A 10 -0.16 -13.28 -7.13
C LYS A 10 0.54 -11.93 -6.88
N PHE A 11 1.52 -11.88 -6.00
CA PHE A 11 2.27 -10.66 -5.66
C PHE A 11 1.38 -9.49 -5.21
N SER A 12 0.29 -9.77 -4.49
CA SER A 12 -0.59 -8.77 -3.90
C SER A 12 -0.15 -8.40 -2.48
N SER A 13 -0.73 -7.33 -1.95
CA SER A 13 -0.53 -6.89 -0.57
C SER A 13 -1.83 -6.98 0.22
N GLY A 14 -1.76 -7.42 1.47
CA GLY A 14 -2.93 -7.59 2.33
C GLY A 14 -2.84 -6.82 3.64
N CYS A 15 -3.97 -6.31 4.14
CA CYS A 15 -4.06 -5.64 5.43
C CYS A 15 -5.46 -5.77 6.05
N PHE A 16 -5.54 -5.71 7.38
CA PHE A 16 -6.81 -5.47 8.08
C PHE A 16 -7.05 -3.96 8.17
N LEU A 17 -8.26 -3.53 7.83
CA LEU A 17 -8.68 -2.13 7.85
C LEU A 17 -10.16 -2.09 8.23
N ARG A 18 -10.53 -1.33 9.27
CA ARG A 18 -11.93 -1.09 9.66
C ARG A 18 -12.78 -2.38 9.74
N GLY A 19 -12.20 -3.43 10.32
CA GLY A 19 -12.88 -4.71 10.54
C GLY A 19 -12.96 -5.64 9.33
N LYS A 20 -12.43 -5.27 8.16
CA LYS A 20 -12.36 -6.14 6.97
C LYS A 20 -10.92 -6.44 6.57
N PHE A 21 -10.71 -7.55 5.88
CA PHE A 21 -9.41 -7.89 5.31
C PHE A 21 -9.35 -7.46 3.84
N TYR A 22 -8.40 -6.61 3.49
CA TYR A 22 -8.23 -6.09 2.14
C TYR A 22 -7.04 -6.76 1.47
N VAL A 23 -7.19 -7.07 0.19
CA VAL A 23 -6.09 -7.50 -0.68
C VAL A 23 -6.05 -6.59 -1.90
N LEU A 24 -4.91 -5.94 -2.13
CA LEU A 24 -4.74 -4.92 -3.16
C LEU A 24 -3.75 -5.37 -4.23
N GLY A 25 -4.10 -5.09 -5.48
CA GLY A 25 -3.21 -5.21 -6.64
C GLY A 25 -2.66 -6.62 -6.84
N GLY A 26 -1.39 -6.68 -7.26
CA GLY A 26 -0.74 -7.91 -7.70
C GLY A 26 -0.96 -8.15 -9.20
N ARG A 27 -0.91 -9.41 -9.61
CA ARG A 27 -1.04 -9.82 -11.01
C ARG A 27 -1.97 -11.00 -11.16
N ASP A 28 -2.68 -11.02 -12.28
CA ASP A 28 -3.51 -12.16 -12.65
C ASP A 28 -2.68 -13.35 -13.18
N GLU A 29 -3.39 -14.38 -13.61
CA GLU A 29 -2.84 -15.60 -14.20
C GLU A 29 -2.02 -15.36 -15.48
N ASN A 30 -2.26 -14.24 -16.17
CA ASN A 30 -1.56 -13.83 -17.40
C ASN A 30 -0.43 -12.83 -17.11
N ASP A 31 -0.03 -12.68 -15.84
CA ASP A 31 0.96 -11.70 -15.37
C ASP A 31 0.58 -10.23 -15.63
N LYS A 32 -0.71 -9.93 -15.88
CA LYS A 32 -1.18 -8.56 -16.02
C LYS A 32 -1.38 -7.92 -14.65
N HIS A 33 -0.89 -6.69 -14.50
CA HIS A 33 -1.08 -5.91 -13.28
C HIS A 33 -2.56 -5.65 -13.00
N LEU A 34 -2.98 -5.94 -11.77
CA LEU A 34 -4.32 -5.64 -11.27
C LEU A 34 -4.33 -4.27 -10.61
N THR A 35 -5.26 -3.42 -11.04
CA THR A 35 -5.54 -2.14 -10.38
C THR A 35 -6.61 -2.26 -9.29
N CYS A 36 -7.35 -3.39 -9.24
CA CYS A 36 -8.40 -3.60 -8.25
C CYS A 36 -7.87 -4.11 -6.90
N GLY A 37 -8.62 -3.81 -5.85
CA GLY A 37 -8.55 -4.50 -4.57
C GLY A 37 -9.78 -5.37 -4.35
N GLU A 38 -9.75 -6.19 -3.31
CA GLU A 38 -10.90 -6.93 -2.82
C GLU A 38 -10.94 -6.85 -1.30
N SER A 39 -12.13 -6.69 -0.72
CA SER A 39 -12.33 -6.72 0.72
C SER A 39 -13.11 -7.95 1.13
N TYR A 40 -12.67 -8.64 2.17
CA TYR A 40 -13.32 -9.79 2.75
C TYR A 40 -14.08 -9.37 3.99
N ASP A 41 -15.36 -9.73 4.01
CA ASP A 41 -16.24 -9.59 5.15
C ASP A 41 -16.46 -10.98 5.77
N GLU A 42 -15.99 -11.15 7.01
CA GLU A 42 -16.11 -12.41 7.75
C GLU A 42 -17.57 -12.73 8.10
N THR A 43 -18.42 -11.72 8.28
CA THR A 43 -19.82 -11.90 8.70
C THR A 43 -20.65 -12.55 7.60
N THR A 44 -20.40 -12.17 6.35
CA THR A 44 -21.06 -12.72 5.17
C THR A 44 -20.24 -13.81 4.49
N ASN A 45 -18.99 -14.04 4.95
CA ASN A 45 -18.01 -14.90 4.33
C ASN A 45 -17.87 -14.63 2.82
N SER A 46 -17.79 -13.35 2.42
CA SER A 46 -17.78 -12.96 1.01
C SER A 46 -16.71 -11.92 0.72
N TRP A 47 -16.19 -11.98 -0.51
CA TRP A 47 -15.33 -10.94 -1.07
C TRP A 47 -16.15 -9.92 -1.84
N GLU A 48 -15.77 -8.66 -1.74
CA GLU A 48 -16.30 -7.54 -2.52
C GLU A 48 -15.18 -6.94 -3.36
N LEU A 49 -15.42 -6.81 -4.67
CA LEU A 49 -14.45 -6.22 -5.61
C LEU A 49 -14.46 -4.70 -5.52
N ILE A 50 -13.28 -4.10 -5.35
CA ILE A 50 -13.05 -2.66 -5.37
C ILE A 50 -12.32 -2.33 -6.68
N PRO A 51 -13.04 -1.88 -7.72
CA PRO A 51 -12.43 -1.56 -9.00
C PRO A 51 -11.47 -0.37 -8.86
N ASP A 52 -10.42 -0.33 -9.66
CA ASP A 52 -9.55 0.84 -9.84
C ASP A 52 -8.90 1.43 -8.57
N MET A 53 -8.81 0.64 -7.50
CA MET A 53 -8.19 1.03 -6.23
C MET A 53 -6.74 1.51 -6.37
N LEU A 54 -6.02 1.08 -7.41
CA LEU A 54 -4.64 1.47 -7.72
C LEU A 54 -4.49 2.10 -9.11
N LYS A 55 -5.54 2.69 -9.68
CA LYS A 55 -5.50 3.30 -11.04
C LYS A 55 -4.45 4.39 -11.20
N ASP A 56 -4.17 5.13 -10.13
CA ASP A 56 -3.23 6.26 -10.11
C ASP A 56 -1.80 5.82 -9.70
N MET A 57 -1.55 4.50 -9.66
CA MET A 57 -0.24 3.93 -9.33
C MET A 57 0.51 3.58 -10.61
N THR A 58 1.80 3.92 -10.63
CA THR A 58 2.68 3.62 -11.74
C THR A 58 3.38 2.28 -11.52
N PHE A 59 3.10 1.32 -12.39
CA PHE A 59 3.87 0.06 -12.47
C PHE A 59 4.95 0.22 -13.54
N ILE A 60 6.19 0.45 -13.12
CA ILE A 60 7.31 0.70 -14.04
C ILE A 60 7.84 -0.61 -14.62
N THR A 61 7.85 -1.69 -13.84
CA THR A 61 8.41 -2.97 -14.29
C THR A 61 7.57 -4.17 -13.84
N PRO A 62 7.63 -5.30 -14.58
CA PRO A 62 7.14 -6.60 -14.12
C PRO A 62 7.96 -7.19 -12.97
N SER A 63 8.93 -6.49 -12.42
CA SER A 63 9.63 -6.92 -11.21
C SER A 63 9.36 -5.99 -10.04
N GLN A 64 8.52 -4.96 -10.17
CA GLN A 64 8.19 -4.07 -9.06
C GLN A 64 7.55 -4.84 -7.90
N SER A 65 7.90 -4.46 -6.67
CA SER A 65 7.33 -5.08 -5.48
C SER A 65 5.81 -4.92 -5.44
N PRO A 66 5.10 -5.80 -4.73
CA PRO A 66 3.73 -5.53 -4.34
C PRO A 66 3.60 -4.15 -3.65
N PRO A 67 2.42 -3.50 -3.68
CA PRO A 67 2.16 -2.26 -2.97
C PRO A 67 2.66 -2.32 -1.52
N LEU A 68 3.59 -1.44 -1.13
CA LEU A 68 4.07 -1.42 0.25
C LEU A 68 3.03 -0.69 1.10
N ILE A 69 2.29 -1.45 1.92
CA ILE A 69 1.17 -0.91 2.70
C ILE A 69 1.37 -1.05 4.21
N ALA A 70 0.74 -0.14 4.96
CA ALA A 70 0.66 -0.16 6.41
C ALA A 70 -0.64 0.51 6.87
N VAL A 71 -1.19 0.08 8.00
CA VAL A 71 -2.40 0.67 8.60
C VAL A 71 -2.02 1.29 9.94
N VAL A 72 -2.39 2.56 10.13
CA VAL A 72 -2.22 3.33 11.38
C VAL A 72 -3.55 4.01 11.66
N ASP A 73 -4.09 3.84 12.87
CA ASP A 73 -5.34 4.47 13.32
C ASP A 73 -6.52 4.32 12.33
N ASP A 74 -6.72 3.11 11.79
CA ASP A 74 -7.75 2.78 10.79
C ASP A 74 -7.67 3.54 9.46
N ASP A 75 -6.52 4.15 9.18
CA ASP A 75 -6.18 4.72 7.89
C ASP A 75 -5.13 3.85 7.20
N LEU A 76 -5.37 3.57 5.92
CA LEU A 76 -4.50 2.76 5.08
C LEU A 76 -3.50 3.67 4.34
N TYR A 77 -2.22 3.41 4.56
CA TYR A 77 -1.12 4.10 3.93
C TYR A 77 -0.40 3.20 2.94
N MET A 78 0.15 3.82 1.91
CA MET A 78 1.01 3.17 0.94
C MET A 78 2.25 4.01 0.69
N LEU A 79 3.38 3.32 0.58
CA LEU A 79 4.59 3.88 0.02
C LEU A 79 4.65 3.52 -1.47
N GLU A 80 4.34 4.50 -2.32
CA GLU A 80 4.49 4.36 -3.76
C GLU A 80 5.98 4.46 -4.11
N THR A 81 6.53 3.37 -4.61
CA THR A 81 7.98 3.18 -4.69
C THR A 81 8.63 3.94 -5.84
N SER A 82 7.90 4.22 -6.92
CA SER A 82 8.45 4.84 -8.12
C SER A 82 8.71 6.34 -7.96
N LEU A 83 7.77 7.05 -7.34
CA LEU A 83 7.81 8.46 -7.01
C LEU A 83 8.31 8.72 -5.58
N ASN A 84 8.51 7.66 -4.81
CA ASN A 84 8.94 7.72 -3.42
C ASN A 84 7.95 8.48 -2.53
N GLU A 85 6.66 8.30 -2.80
CA GLU A 85 5.57 9.07 -2.21
C GLU A 85 4.84 8.27 -1.13
N LEU A 86 4.62 8.91 0.02
CA LEU A 86 3.64 8.44 0.98
C LEU A 86 2.25 8.88 0.54
N ARG A 87 1.32 7.94 0.47
CA ARG A 87 -0.09 8.19 0.14
C ARG A 87 -1.00 7.58 1.20
N VAL A 88 -2.17 8.19 1.40
CA VAL A 88 -3.25 7.68 2.26
C VAL A 88 -4.49 7.39 1.42
N TYR A 89 -5.17 6.29 1.73
CA TYR A 89 -6.36 5.85 1.02
C TYR A 89 -7.62 6.44 1.63
N ASP A 90 -8.42 7.14 0.80
CA ASP A 90 -9.76 7.58 1.14
C ASP A 90 -10.76 6.51 0.67
N ILE A 91 -11.25 5.71 1.62
CA ILE A 91 -12.14 4.59 1.34
C ILE A 91 -13.51 5.01 0.79
N ASN A 92 -13.98 6.22 1.12
CA ASN A 92 -15.29 6.69 0.68
C ASN A 92 -15.28 7.10 -0.79
N THR A 93 -14.14 7.60 -1.27
CA THR A 93 -13.97 8.08 -2.64
C THR A 93 -13.16 7.12 -3.52
N ASN A 94 -12.54 6.09 -2.94
CA ASN A 94 -11.64 5.15 -3.62
C ASN A 94 -10.47 5.88 -4.32
N ILE A 95 -9.85 6.82 -3.60
CA ILE A 95 -8.77 7.67 -4.10
C ILE A 95 -7.58 7.65 -3.12
N TRP A 96 -6.36 7.62 -3.67
CA TRP A 96 -5.13 7.80 -2.90
C TRP A 96 -4.69 9.27 -2.90
N LYS A 97 -4.60 9.87 -1.73
CA LYS A 97 -4.13 11.25 -1.54
C LYS A 97 -2.64 11.25 -1.22
N LYS A 98 -1.86 12.08 -1.92
CA LYS A 98 -0.43 12.27 -1.65
C LYS A 98 -0.22 13.05 -0.35
N LEU A 99 0.61 12.51 0.54
CA LEU A 99 1.02 13.16 1.79
C LEU A 99 2.41 13.80 1.70
N GLY A 100 3.28 13.28 0.85
CA GLY A 100 4.63 13.82 0.67
C GLY A 100 5.60 12.79 0.12
N VAL A 101 6.89 13.17 0.04
CA VAL A 101 7.99 12.29 -0.37
C VAL A 101 8.71 11.80 0.87
N VAL A 102 9.06 10.51 0.94
CA VAL A 102 9.84 9.97 2.06
C VAL A 102 11.34 10.13 1.82
N PRO A 103 12.18 10.31 2.86
CA PRO A 103 13.63 10.51 2.68
C PRO A 103 14.41 9.21 2.42
N VAL A 104 13.72 8.08 2.23
CA VAL A 104 14.30 6.76 1.96
C VAL A 104 14.25 6.48 0.46
N SER A 105 15.30 5.92 -0.11
CA SER A 105 15.37 5.67 -1.55
C SER A 105 14.72 4.34 -1.92
N THR A 106 13.41 4.34 -2.16
CA THR A 106 12.68 3.10 -2.54
C THR A 106 12.64 2.85 -4.05
N ASN A 107 12.88 3.88 -4.85
CA ASN A 107 12.80 3.84 -6.31
C ASN A 107 13.97 3.07 -6.96
N THR A 108 15.14 3.02 -6.33
CA THR A 108 16.34 2.40 -6.91
C THR A 108 16.26 0.89 -7.10
N ILE A 109 15.36 0.24 -6.36
CA ILE A 109 15.15 -1.22 -6.38
C ILE A 109 13.66 -1.59 -6.44
N PHE A 110 12.83 -0.66 -6.94
CA PHE A 110 11.40 -0.86 -7.17
C PHE A 110 10.65 -1.43 -5.95
N GLY A 111 10.98 -0.91 -4.75
CA GLY A 111 10.36 -1.31 -3.49
C GLY A 111 10.96 -2.55 -2.80
N TRP A 112 11.74 -3.38 -3.49
CA TRP A 112 12.42 -4.50 -2.84
C TRP A 112 13.39 -4.03 -1.77
N GLY A 113 13.61 -4.82 -0.73
CA GLY A 113 14.51 -4.43 0.36
C GLY A 113 14.05 -3.22 1.20
N THR A 114 12.86 -2.67 0.91
CA THR A 114 12.22 -1.64 1.74
C THR A 114 11.23 -2.30 2.69
N ALA A 115 11.40 -2.08 4.00
CA ALA A 115 10.39 -2.42 4.97
C ALA A 115 9.49 -1.20 5.21
N PHE A 116 8.17 -1.37 5.03
CA PHE A 116 7.17 -0.37 5.35
C PHE A 116 6.10 -0.99 6.25
N LYS A 117 5.99 -0.51 7.49
CA LYS A 117 5.09 -1.07 8.50
C LYS A 117 4.59 0.01 9.46
N SER A 118 3.50 -0.27 10.15
CA SER A 118 3.05 0.52 11.28
C SER A 118 3.84 0.17 12.55
N MET A 119 3.96 1.15 13.44
CA MET A 119 4.61 1.04 14.74
C MET A 119 3.83 1.92 15.72
N GLY A 120 2.77 1.36 16.32
CA GLY A 120 1.81 2.14 17.10
C GLY A 120 1.13 3.20 16.23
N ASP A 121 1.23 4.46 16.64
CA ASP A 121 0.68 5.66 15.96
C ASP A 121 1.57 6.18 14.82
N ARG A 122 2.55 5.38 14.36
CA ARG A 122 3.58 5.78 13.40
C ARG A 122 3.69 4.84 12.23
N LEU A 123 4.21 5.40 11.14
CA LEU A 123 4.76 4.64 10.03
C LEU A 123 6.27 4.52 10.20
N LEU A 124 6.79 3.33 9.93
CA LEU A 124 8.21 3.01 9.91
C LEU A 124 8.61 2.61 8.50
N VAL A 125 9.65 3.25 7.98
CA VAL A 125 10.27 2.97 6.69
C VAL A 125 11.72 2.61 6.93
N VAL A 126 12.14 1.43 6.50
CA VAL A 126 13.55 1.01 6.53
C VAL A 126 13.98 0.72 5.10
N GLY A 127 15.10 1.29 4.67
CA GLY A 127 15.63 1.07 3.33
C GLY A 127 17.04 1.60 3.20
N SER A 128 17.46 1.87 1.97
CA SER A 128 18.80 2.40 1.69
C SER A 128 18.78 3.90 1.40
N SER A 129 19.88 4.59 1.69
CA SER A 129 20.11 5.97 1.24
C SER A 129 20.56 6.03 -0.22
N HIS A 130 20.27 7.13 -0.93
CA HIS A 130 20.89 7.46 -2.22
C HIS A 130 22.41 7.74 -2.17
N SER A 131 23.05 7.72 -0.98
CA SER A 131 24.46 8.05 -0.86
C SER A 131 25.38 6.92 -1.35
N TRP A 132 26.56 7.30 -1.87
CA TRP A 132 27.61 6.41 -2.36
C TRP A 132 28.06 5.36 -1.33
N HIS A 133 27.83 5.62 -0.03
CA HIS A 133 27.95 4.64 1.03
C HIS A 133 26.55 4.11 1.36
N ARG A 134 26.20 2.93 0.85
CA ARG A 134 24.91 2.26 1.12
C ARG A 134 24.75 1.97 2.62
N LYS A 135 24.27 2.95 3.38
CA LYS A 135 23.86 2.81 4.77
C LYS A 135 22.36 2.52 4.82
N GLY A 136 21.97 1.61 5.70
CA GLY A 136 20.58 1.43 6.07
C GLY A 136 20.08 2.71 6.75
N ILE A 137 18.95 3.23 6.28
CA ILE A 137 18.24 4.35 6.88
C ILE A 137 16.95 3.81 7.47
N VAL A 138 16.66 4.28 8.69
CA VAL A 138 15.37 4.11 9.34
C VAL A 138 14.72 5.49 9.42
N TYR A 139 13.53 5.61 8.85
CA TYR A 139 12.69 6.79 8.93
C TYR A 139 11.39 6.44 9.62
N SER A 140 10.92 7.29 10.53
CA SER A 140 9.58 7.15 11.10
C SER A 140 8.86 8.48 11.05
N CYS A 141 7.57 8.44 10.78
CA CYS A 141 6.71 9.61 10.85
C CYS A 141 5.38 9.26 11.51
N ARG A 142 4.79 10.26 12.17
CA ARG A 142 3.36 10.24 12.49
C ARG A 142 2.65 10.82 11.28
N PRO A 143 1.87 10.04 10.52
CA PRO A 143 1.01 10.63 9.51
C PRO A 143 0.01 11.52 10.24
N SER A 144 0.19 12.84 10.19
CA SER A 144 -0.69 13.77 10.90
C SER A 144 -2.12 13.62 10.38
N GLN A 145 -3.11 13.51 11.27
CA GLN A 145 -4.52 13.74 10.99
C GLN A 145 -4.79 15.24 10.71
N ALA A 146 -4.06 15.85 9.78
CA ALA A 146 -4.21 17.27 9.46
C ALA A 146 -5.55 17.62 8.78
N TRP A 147 -6.51 16.67 8.73
CA TRP A 147 -7.76 16.81 7.98
C TRP A 147 -8.99 16.23 8.69
N LYS A 148 -8.94 15.97 10.01
CA LYS A 148 -10.15 15.50 10.73
C LYS A 148 -11.21 16.57 10.98
N GLU A 149 -11.03 17.82 10.53
CA GLU A 149 -12.10 18.82 10.57
C GLU A 149 -12.07 19.71 9.33
N GLN A 150 -13.07 19.54 8.45
CA GLN A 150 -13.79 20.65 7.81
C GLN A 150 -15.09 20.12 7.16
N HIS A 151 -16.15 20.22 7.98
CA HIS A 151 -17.60 20.20 7.70
C HIS A 151 -18.25 18.88 7.24
#